data_AF-A0A3L7RRB0-F1
#
_entry.id   AF-A0A3L7RRB0-F1
#
_cell.length_a   1.000
_cell.length_b   1.000
_cell.length_c   1.000
_cell.angle_alpha   90.00
_cell.angle_beta   90.00
_cell.angle_gamma   90.00
#
_symmetry.space_group_name_H-M   'P 1'
#
loop_
_entity.id
_entity.type
_entity.pdbx_description
1 polymer ?
#
loop_
_entity_poly.entity_id
_entity_poly.type
_entity_poly.pdbx_seq_one_letter_code
_entity_poly.pdbx_strand_id
1 'polypeptide(L)'
;MKEPWTDALSRRDLLCRGITGLVLFPSVVNCSLVSCQAAWAFAQDQEAPAGSKNPSQSDSKGVGYFAPRKLDMKFGMKFNSNDNFCTNLFATLAFPTDWPEQTVQIKQSNIPPNAQWQYRDLPPNAPVTARQLVMSIPAMQPNSQMELIFEVQIEKSFISAPTDPSIFVIPKKTPKELNWFMGNSPLIDAGASDIKRIVKSIKDSKPATAWEHVEKIYDWVRENIEYTNGPIRNTREAMKDKRGDCEEMTGIFIALCRASNIPARCVWIPNHCYPEFYLEDQEGQGHWIPC
;
A
#
# COMPACT_ATOMS: atom_id res chain seq x y z
N MET A 1 27.57 3.30 34.03
CA MET A 1 27.06 4.01 32.84
C MET A 1 27.05 3.02 31.69
N LYS A 2 25.89 2.47 31.35
CA LYS A 2 25.67 1.67 30.13
C LYS A 2 24.65 2.48 29.32
N GLU A 3 24.98 2.73 28.06
CA GLU A 3 24.13 3.49 27.14
C GLU A 3 22.74 2.86 27.00
N PRO A 4 21.67 3.67 26.85
CA PRO A 4 20.34 3.15 26.58
C PRO A 4 20.29 2.63 25.15
N TRP A 5 19.93 1.36 25.02
CA TRP A 5 19.68 0.68 23.75
C TRP A 5 18.50 1.36 23.05
N THR A 6 18.77 2.13 22.00
CA THR A 6 17.76 2.60 21.06
C THR A 6 17.57 1.53 19.99
N ASP A 7 16.62 0.61 20.18
CA ASP A 7 16.13 -0.24 19.10
C ASP A 7 15.30 0.63 18.14
N ALA A 8 15.93 1.06 17.05
CA ALA A 8 15.24 1.69 15.93
C ALA A 8 14.47 0.61 15.14
N LEU A 9 13.24 0.34 15.56
CA LEU A 9 12.32 -0.53 14.80
C LEU A 9 12.10 0.05 13.41
N SER A 10 12.51 -0.69 12.38
CA SER A 10 12.34 -0.26 11.00
C SER A 10 10.86 -0.23 10.64
N ARG A 11 10.44 0.67 9.75
CA ARG A 11 9.06 0.72 9.26
C ARG A 11 8.63 -0.59 8.60
N ARG A 12 9.56 -1.40 8.06
CA ARG A 12 9.28 -2.76 7.58
C ARG A 12 8.89 -3.69 8.71
N ASP A 13 9.57 -3.64 9.86
CA ASP A 13 9.15 -4.43 11.03
C ASP A 13 7.80 -3.97 11.56
N LEU A 14 7.53 -2.66 11.54
CA LEU A 14 6.23 -2.10 11.91
C LEU A 14 5.12 -2.50 10.93
N LEU A 15 5.39 -2.56 9.62
CA LEU A 15 4.40 -2.98 8.61
C LEU A 15 4.24 -4.51 8.53
N CYS A 16 5.33 -5.28 8.63
CA CYS A 16 5.30 -6.75 8.76
C CYS A 16 4.65 -7.20 10.07
N ARG A 17 4.70 -6.37 11.14
CA ARG A 17 3.99 -6.61 12.41
C ARG A 17 2.66 -5.85 12.53
N GLY A 18 2.24 -5.13 11.49
CA GLY A 18 0.96 -4.40 11.42
C GLY A 18 0.79 -3.23 12.41
N ILE A 19 1.84 -2.67 12.99
CA ILE A 19 1.78 -1.55 13.94
C ILE A 19 2.02 -0.22 13.21
N THR A 20 1.00 0.62 13.06
CA THR A 20 1.15 1.98 12.48
C THR A 20 1.16 3.12 13.51
N GLY A 21 1.21 2.81 14.80
CA GLY A 21 1.47 3.78 15.87
C GLY A 21 1.10 3.24 17.24
N LEU A 22 2.04 3.28 18.18
CA LEU A 22 1.79 3.10 19.61
C LEU A 22 1.97 4.46 20.28
N VAL A 23 0.88 5.15 20.62
CA VAL A 23 0.96 6.40 21.39
C VAL A 23 0.82 6.04 22.86
N LEU A 24 1.95 5.98 23.57
CA LEU A 24 1.98 5.91 25.03
C LEU A 24 1.97 7.36 25.55
N PHE A 25 0.89 7.76 26.22
CA PHE A 25 0.89 9.02 26.98
C PHE A 25 1.84 8.90 28.18
N PRO A 26 2.56 9.97 28.56
CA PRO A 26 3.59 9.89 29.58
C PRO A 26 2.93 9.80 30.96
N SER A 27 2.82 8.60 31.47
CA SER A 27 2.86 8.32 32.90
C SER A 27 3.94 7.26 33.04
N VAL A 28 4.99 7.58 33.77
CA VAL A 28 6.23 6.80 33.86
C VAL A 28 5.92 5.33 34.12
N VAL A 29 6.03 4.49 33.09
CA VAL A 29 5.98 3.03 33.19
C VAL A 29 7.08 2.49 32.29
N ASN A 30 8.03 1.83 32.92
CA ASN A 30 9.14 1.14 32.30
C ASN A 30 8.58 -0.14 31.65
N CYS A 31 8.01 -0.03 30.45
CA CYS A 31 7.43 -1.16 29.73
C CYS A 31 8.42 -1.65 28.66
N SER A 32 9.14 -2.70 28.99
CA SER A 32 9.96 -3.44 28.02
C SER A 32 9.08 -4.27 27.08
N LEU A 33 9.26 -4.03 25.77
CA LEU A 33 8.87 -4.81 24.59
C LEU A 33 7.52 -5.55 24.65
N VAL A 34 6.49 -4.94 24.08
CA VAL A 34 5.32 -5.66 23.55
C VAL A 34 5.75 -6.36 22.26
N SER A 35 5.90 -7.69 22.30
CA SER A 35 6.14 -8.48 21.09
C SER A 35 4.80 -8.79 20.40
N CYS A 36 4.40 -7.98 19.42
CA CYS A 36 3.38 -8.36 18.45
C CYS A 36 4.00 -9.26 17.39
N GLN A 37 3.57 -10.52 17.33
CA GLN A 37 3.81 -11.40 16.20
C GLN A 37 2.54 -11.47 15.37
N ALA A 38 2.59 -10.91 14.16
CA ALA A 38 1.60 -11.23 13.13
C ALA A 38 1.96 -12.62 12.58
N ALA A 39 1.12 -13.62 12.81
CA ALA A 39 1.29 -14.95 12.25
C ALA A 39 0.61 -14.99 10.88
N TRP A 40 1.40 -15.04 9.81
CA TRP A 40 0.91 -15.29 8.46
C TRP A 40 1.14 -16.76 8.14
N ALA A 41 0.06 -17.52 7.98
CA ALA A 41 0.12 -18.90 7.50
C ALA A 41 0.10 -18.88 5.97
N PHE A 42 1.13 -19.47 5.35
CA PHE A 42 1.22 -19.63 3.90
C PHE A 42 0.18 -20.64 3.41
N ALA A 43 -0.63 -20.26 2.42
CA ALA A 43 -1.18 -21.21 1.48
C ALA A 43 -0.09 -21.50 0.45
N GLN A 44 0.27 -22.78 0.28
CA GLN A 44 1.21 -23.21 -0.75
C GLN A 44 0.63 -22.88 -2.13
N ASP A 45 1.43 -22.21 -2.97
CA ASP A 45 1.10 -22.01 -4.38
C ASP A 45 0.90 -23.37 -5.06
N GLN A 46 -0.34 -23.68 -5.43
CA GLN A 46 -0.58 -24.69 -6.45
C GLN A 46 -0.44 -24.02 -7.82
N GLU A 47 0.50 -24.52 -8.63
CA GLU A 47 0.67 -24.13 -10.03
C GLU A 47 -0.67 -24.19 -10.76
N ALA A 48 -0.98 -23.12 -11.49
CA ALA A 48 -2.16 -23.09 -12.34
C ALA A 48 -2.02 -24.14 -13.45
N PRO A 49 -3.07 -24.93 -13.74
CA PRO A 49 -3.03 -25.85 -14.86
C PRO A 49 -2.89 -25.08 -16.17
N ALA A 50 -1.93 -25.51 -17.00
CA ALA A 50 -1.73 -25.02 -18.35
C ALA A 50 -2.98 -25.32 -19.20
N GLY A 51 -3.84 -24.31 -19.35
CA GLY A 51 -5.07 -24.45 -20.13
C GLY A 51 -6.19 -23.49 -19.70
N SER A 52 -5.91 -22.20 -19.54
CA SER A 52 -6.96 -21.19 -19.39
C SER A 52 -7.15 -20.46 -20.72
N LYS A 53 -8.36 -20.56 -21.26
CA LYS A 53 -8.80 -19.94 -22.51
C LYS A 53 -8.59 -18.42 -22.45
N ASN A 54 -8.36 -17.82 -23.62
CA ASN A 54 -8.26 -16.37 -23.82
C ASN A 54 -9.31 -15.61 -23.00
N PRO A 55 -8.93 -14.48 -22.36
CA PRO A 55 -9.85 -13.71 -21.54
C PRO A 55 -11.05 -13.29 -22.38
N SER A 56 -12.26 -13.53 -21.86
CA SER A 56 -13.45 -12.85 -22.36
C SER A 56 -13.17 -11.36 -22.28
N GLN A 57 -13.06 -10.70 -23.44
CA GLN A 57 -12.92 -9.25 -23.53
C GLN A 57 -14.09 -8.62 -22.78
N SER A 58 -13.83 -8.04 -21.62
CA SER A 58 -14.73 -7.05 -21.08
C SER A 58 -14.69 -5.85 -22.02
N ASP A 59 -15.84 -5.32 -22.40
CA ASP A 59 -15.98 -4.06 -23.17
C ASP A 59 -15.41 -2.83 -22.44
N SER A 60 -14.67 -3.03 -21.34
CA SER A 60 -14.01 -1.97 -20.59
C SER A 60 -12.78 -1.50 -21.34
N LYS A 61 -12.77 -0.21 -21.70
CA LYS A 61 -11.61 0.48 -22.29
C LYS A 61 -10.36 0.50 -21.37
N GLY A 62 -10.56 0.25 -20.07
CA GLY A 62 -9.51 0.19 -19.05
C GLY A 62 -8.79 -1.16 -18.96
N VAL A 63 -8.23 -1.44 -17.78
CA VAL A 63 -7.62 -2.74 -17.48
C VAL A 63 -8.67 -3.85 -17.45
N GLY A 64 -8.26 -5.07 -17.81
CA GLY A 64 -9.12 -6.26 -17.75
C GLY A 64 -8.85 -7.09 -16.51
N TYR A 65 -9.83 -7.92 -16.12
CA TYR A 65 -9.73 -8.83 -14.99
C TYR A 65 -9.99 -10.27 -15.42
N PHE A 66 -9.12 -11.20 -15.03
CA PHE A 66 -9.27 -12.60 -15.42
C PHE A 66 -8.75 -13.57 -14.35
N ALA A 67 -9.18 -14.83 -14.46
CA ALA A 67 -8.77 -15.95 -13.61
C ALA A 67 -8.84 -15.64 -12.10
N PRO A 68 -10.04 -15.37 -11.54
CA PRO A 68 -10.21 -15.10 -10.11
C PRO A 68 -9.71 -16.26 -9.25
N ARG A 69 -8.99 -15.95 -8.18
CA ARG A 69 -8.48 -16.90 -7.18
C ARG A 69 -8.95 -16.51 -5.80
N LYS A 70 -9.31 -17.51 -5.00
CA LYS A 70 -9.67 -17.34 -3.60
C LYS A 70 -8.47 -17.55 -2.70
N LEU A 71 -8.34 -16.67 -1.71
CA LEU A 71 -7.29 -16.67 -0.70
C LEU A 71 -7.98 -16.55 0.66
N ASP A 72 -7.84 -17.56 1.51
CA ASP A 72 -8.29 -17.47 2.89
C ASP A 72 -7.14 -16.96 3.75
N MET A 73 -7.37 -15.84 4.43
CA MET A 73 -6.36 -15.08 5.18
C MET A 73 -6.87 -14.73 6.57
N LYS A 74 -5.94 -14.56 7.52
CA LYS A 74 -6.24 -14.10 8.88
C LYS A 74 -5.69 -12.70 9.08
N PHE A 75 -6.56 -11.76 9.45
CA PHE A 75 -6.20 -10.38 9.75
C PHE A 75 -6.48 -10.06 11.20
N GLY A 76 -5.54 -9.43 11.89
CA GLY A 76 -5.73 -9.03 13.27
C GLY A 76 -4.44 -9.05 14.06
N MET A 77 -4.58 -9.07 15.39
CA MET A 77 -3.44 -8.99 16.31
C MET A 77 -3.61 -9.91 17.51
N LYS A 78 -2.46 -10.41 17.97
CA LYS A 78 -2.30 -11.07 19.26
C LYS A 78 -1.63 -10.11 20.22
N PHE A 79 -2.22 -9.96 21.40
CA PHE A 79 -1.76 -9.11 22.47
C PHE A 79 -1.29 -10.00 23.62
N ASN A 80 -0.08 -9.76 24.09
CA ASN A 80 0.50 -10.44 25.25
C ASN A 80 0.91 -9.35 26.24
N SER A 81 0.38 -9.40 27.46
CA SER A 81 0.87 -8.54 28.55
C SER A 81 1.99 -9.25 29.32
N ASN A 82 2.91 -8.44 29.84
CA ASN A 82 3.95 -8.91 30.76
C ASN A 82 3.39 -8.94 32.20
N ASP A 83 4.27 -8.89 33.19
CA ASP A 83 3.95 -8.79 34.62
C ASP A 83 3.20 -7.51 35.03
N ASN A 84 3.01 -6.56 34.11
CA ASN A 84 2.29 -5.32 34.36
C ASN A 84 0.86 -5.35 33.81
N PHE A 85 0.01 -4.54 34.45
CA PHE A 85 -1.33 -4.24 33.97
C PHE A 85 -1.25 -3.27 32.79
N CYS A 86 -1.94 -3.58 31.70
CA CYS A 86 -1.99 -2.72 30.52
C CYS A 86 -3.38 -2.10 30.41
N THR A 87 -3.47 -0.80 30.14
CA THR A 87 -4.74 -0.08 29.92
C THR A 87 -4.72 0.73 28.64
N ASN A 88 -5.90 1.00 28.09
CA ASN A 88 -6.08 1.85 26.91
C ASN A 88 -5.23 1.38 25.72
N LEU A 89 -5.17 0.08 25.50
CA LEU A 89 -4.42 -0.46 24.37
C LEU A 89 -5.16 -0.09 23.09
N PHE A 90 -4.42 0.47 22.15
CA PHE A 90 -4.92 0.89 20.86
C PHE A 90 -4.00 0.34 19.78
N ALA A 91 -4.58 -0.29 18.77
CA ALA A 91 -3.81 -0.83 17.65
C ALA A 91 -4.56 -0.69 16.34
N THR A 92 -3.81 -0.52 15.25
CA THR A 92 -4.37 -0.39 13.91
C THR A 92 -3.54 -1.18 12.92
N LEU A 93 -4.19 -1.98 12.07
CA LEU A 93 -3.57 -2.62 10.91
C LEU A 93 -4.32 -2.27 9.63
N ALA A 94 -3.64 -2.39 8.48
CA ALA A 94 -4.30 -2.37 7.19
C ALA A 94 -5.24 -3.58 7.07
N PHE A 95 -6.44 -3.35 6.55
CA PHE A 95 -7.46 -4.38 6.35
C PHE A 95 -7.91 -4.36 4.90
N PRO A 96 -8.10 -5.53 4.27
CA PRO A 96 -8.51 -5.60 2.87
C PRO A 96 -9.90 -4.99 2.67
N THR A 97 -10.13 -4.43 1.50
CA THR A 97 -11.43 -3.89 1.06
C THR A 97 -11.69 -4.28 -0.39
N ASP A 98 -12.93 -4.10 -0.83
CA ASP A 98 -13.33 -4.37 -2.21
C ASP A 98 -12.66 -3.38 -3.18
N TRP A 99 -12.26 -3.93 -4.33
CA TRP A 99 -11.73 -3.26 -5.50
C TRP A 99 -12.30 -3.91 -6.77
N PRO A 100 -12.23 -3.28 -7.95
CA PRO A 100 -12.72 -3.89 -9.17
C PRO A 100 -12.17 -5.30 -9.46
N GLU A 101 -10.91 -5.55 -9.10
CA GLU A 101 -10.24 -6.85 -9.22
C GLU A 101 -10.41 -7.77 -8.01
N GLN A 102 -10.96 -7.28 -6.89
CA GLN A 102 -10.92 -7.95 -5.60
C GLN A 102 -12.23 -7.84 -4.81
N THR A 103 -12.76 -8.96 -4.34
CA THR A 103 -13.86 -8.97 -3.36
C THR A 103 -13.40 -9.54 -2.02
N VAL A 104 -13.94 -8.99 -0.92
CA VAL A 104 -13.52 -9.31 0.44
C VAL A 104 -14.73 -9.77 1.26
N GLN A 105 -14.66 -11.00 1.76
CA GLN A 105 -15.69 -11.58 2.61
C GLN A 105 -15.13 -11.97 3.97
N ILE A 106 -15.69 -11.44 5.04
CA ILE A 106 -15.40 -11.89 6.40
C ILE A 106 -16.16 -13.20 6.64
N LYS A 107 -15.44 -14.30 6.87
CA LYS A 107 -16.00 -15.62 7.19
C LYS A 107 -16.33 -15.74 8.67
N GLN A 108 -15.38 -15.34 9.50
CA GLN A 108 -15.47 -15.47 10.95
C GLN A 108 -14.69 -14.34 11.62
N SER A 109 -15.09 -13.99 12.84
CA SER A 109 -14.30 -13.13 13.71
C SER A 109 -14.23 -13.74 15.11
N ASN A 110 -13.04 -13.71 15.72
CA ASN A 110 -12.82 -14.06 17.11
C ASN A 110 -12.48 -12.77 17.85
N ILE A 111 -13.47 -12.20 18.54
CA ILE A 111 -13.37 -10.93 19.24
C ILE A 111 -13.74 -11.15 20.71
N PRO A 112 -12.81 -10.91 21.65
CA PRO A 112 -13.07 -11.01 23.08
C PRO A 112 -14.11 -9.98 23.56
N PRO A 113 -14.95 -10.31 24.56
CA PRO A 113 -16.02 -9.42 25.01
C PRO A 113 -15.56 -8.05 25.51
N ASN A 114 -14.34 -7.95 26.01
CA ASN A 114 -13.77 -6.70 26.52
C ASN A 114 -12.99 -5.91 25.46
N ALA A 115 -12.97 -6.35 24.20
CA ALA A 115 -12.29 -5.65 23.12
C ALA A 115 -13.31 -4.99 22.18
N GLN A 116 -12.96 -3.80 21.70
CA GLN A 116 -13.72 -3.05 20.72
C GLN A 116 -12.95 -2.98 19.41
N TRP A 117 -13.68 -2.92 18.31
CA TRP A 117 -13.08 -2.74 16.99
C TRP A 117 -14.00 -1.93 16.08
N GLN A 118 -13.41 -1.31 15.07
CA GLN A 118 -14.13 -0.62 14.00
C GLN A 118 -13.25 -0.51 12.75
N TYR A 119 -13.89 -0.35 11.59
CA TYR A 119 -13.17 0.05 10.38
C TYR A 119 -12.99 1.57 10.33
N ARG A 120 -11.87 1.98 9.76
CA ARG A 120 -11.57 3.36 9.42
C ARG A 120 -11.09 3.43 7.99
N ASP A 121 -11.91 4.01 7.13
CA ASP A 121 -11.56 4.22 5.74
C ASP A 121 -10.68 5.47 5.59
N LEU A 122 -9.69 5.38 4.70
CA LEU A 122 -8.68 6.39 4.46
C LEU A 122 -8.60 6.76 2.96
N PRO A 123 -8.30 8.03 2.64
CA PRO A 123 -8.21 9.16 3.57
C PRO A 123 -9.59 9.66 4.02
N PRO A 124 -9.69 10.35 5.17
CA PRO A 124 -10.96 10.94 5.60
C PRO A 124 -11.41 12.01 4.60
N ASN A 125 -12.71 12.02 4.27
CA ASN A 125 -13.35 12.98 3.36
C ASN A 125 -12.85 12.94 1.90
N ALA A 126 -12.31 11.82 1.44
CA ALA A 126 -12.07 11.54 0.02
C ALA A 126 -12.54 10.11 -0.32
N PRO A 127 -12.50 9.68 -1.59
CA PRO A 127 -12.83 8.30 -1.94
C PRO A 127 -11.98 7.31 -1.14
N VAL A 128 -12.57 6.18 -0.76
CA VAL A 128 -11.87 5.16 0.02
C VAL A 128 -10.73 4.59 -0.81
N THR A 129 -9.52 4.63 -0.26
CA THR A 129 -8.28 4.12 -0.90
C THR A 129 -7.59 3.05 -0.09
N ALA A 130 -7.90 2.99 1.20
CA ALA A 130 -7.41 1.98 2.11
C ALA A 130 -8.37 1.88 3.28
N ARG A 131 -8.42 0.70 3.90
CA ARG A 131 -9.18 0.47 5.13
C ARG A 131 -8.22 0.08 6.24
N GLN A 132 -8.45 0.62 7.42
CA GLN A 132 -7.78 0.22 8.64
C GLN A 132 -8.75 -0.52 9.55
N LEU A 133 -8.29 -1.61 10.15
CA LEU A 133 -8.94 -2.22 11.30
C LEU A 133 -8.37 -1.57 12.55
N VAL A 134 -9.23 -0.88 13.29
CA VAL A 134 -8.91 -0.18 14.53
C VAL A 134 -9.40 -1.03 15.69
N MET A 135 -8.51 -1.36 16.62
CA MET A 135 -8.79 -2.19 17.80
C MET A 135 -8.48 -1.40 19.08
N SER A 136 -9.34 -1.56 20.07
CA SER A 136 -9.19 -0.94 21.40
C SER A 136 -9.47 -1.98 22.48
N ILE A 137 -8.59 -2.07 23.47
CA ILE A 137 -8.75 -2.93 24.64
C ILE A 137 -8.61 -2.04 25.87
N PRO A 138 -9.67 -1.84 26.67
CA PRO A 138 -9.63 -0.96 27.84
C PRO A 138 -8.59 -1.40 28.87
N ALA A 139 -8.48 -2.73 29.10
CA ALA A 139 -7.49 -3.28 30.02
C ALA A 139 -7.15 -4.76 29.74
N MET A 140 -5.92 -5.13 30.08
CA MET A 140 -5.42 -6.51 30.12
C MET A 140 -4.72 -6.78 31.45
N GLN A 141 -5.02 -7.94 32.04
CA GLN A 141 -4.39 -8.40 33.27
C GLN A 141 -2.92 -8.75 33.03
N PRO A 142 -2.04 -8.75 34.05
CA PRO A 142 -0.68 -9.28 33.92
C PRO A 142 -0.65 -10.71 33.39
N ASN A 143 0.34 -11.03 32.55
CA ASN A 143 0.58 -12.33 31.94
C ASN A 143 -0.63 -12.91 31.19
N SER A 144 -1.48 -12.05 30.64
CA SER A 144 -2.67 -12.44 29.88
C SER A 144 -2.41 -12.37 28.39
N GLN A 145 -3.14 -13.20 27.65
CA GLN A 145 -3.10 -13.25 26.20
C GLN A 145 -4.48 -12.97 25.65
N MET A 146 -4.53 -12.25 24.54
CA MET A 146 -5.77 -11.89 23.86
C MET A 146 -5.55 -11.88 22.36
N GLU A 147 -6.54 -12.36 21.60
CA GLU A 147 -6.48 -12.36 20.15
C GLU A 147 -7.72 -11.66 19.59
N LEU A 148 -7.51 -10.74 18.66
CA LEU A 148 -8.58 -10.18 17.83
C LEU A 148 -8.24 -10.55 16.39
N ILE A 149 -8.89 -11.58 15.86
CA ILE A 149 -8.57 -12.17 14.56
C ILE A 149 -9.83 -12.33 13.72
N PHE A 150 -9.74 -11.89 12.47
CA PHE A 150 -10.75 -12.00 11.43
C PHE A 150 -10.26 -13.01 10.40
N GLU A 151 -11.08 -14.03 10.13
CA GLU A 151 -10.87 -14.93 9.01
C GLU A 151 -11.60 -14.35 7.80
N VAL A 152 -10.83 -14.05 6.76
CA VAL A 152 -11.27 -13.29 5.59
C VAL A 152 -10.95 -14.10 4.35
N GLN A 153 -11.95 -14.30 3.50
CA GLN A 153 -11.76 -14.80 2.15
C GLN A 153 -11.66 -13.62 1.20
N ILE A 154 -10.56 -13.57 0.47
CA ILE A 154 -10.33 -12.60 -0.59
C ILE A 154 -10.40 -13.34 -1.91
N GLU A 155 -11.31 -12.94 -2.80
CA GLU A 155 -11.27 -13.37 -4.20
C GLU A 155 -10.60 -12.27 -5.01
N LYS A 156 -9.47 -12.58 -5.65
CA LYS A 156 -8.69 -11.62 -6.43
C LYS A 156 -8.46 -12.12 -7.85
N SER A 157 -8.67 -11.26 -8.82
CA SER A 157 -8.42 -11.50 -10.23
C SER A 157 -7.05 -10.96 -10.65
N PHE A 158 -6.47 -11.55 -11.69
CA PHE A 158 -5.31 -10.97 -12.37
C PHE A 158 -5.73 -9.77 -13.21
N ILE A 159 -4.85 -8.78 -13.28
CA ILE A 159 -5.05 -7.58 -14.08
C ILE A 159 -4.35 -7.75 -15.43
N SER A 160 -5.05 -7.53 -16.53
CA SER A 160 -4.47 -7.44 -17.87
C SER A 160 -4.34 -5.99 -18.30
N ALA A 161 -3.31 -5.71 -19.10
CA ALA A 161 -3.13 -4.40 -19.72
C ALA A 161 -4.35 -4.01 -20.57
N PRO A 162 -4.64 -2.71 -20.71
CA PRO A 162 -5.66 -2.23 -21.65
C PRO A 162 -5.35 -2.64 -23.09
N THR A 163 -6.38 -2.93 -23.89
CA THR A 163 -6.23 -3.39 -25.29
C THR A 163 -5.65 -2.30 -26.21
N ASP A 164 -6.05 -1.06 -26.01
CA ASP A 164 -5.57 0.09 -26.77
C ASP A 164 -5.20 1.25 -25.83
N PRO A 165 -3.91 1.41 -25.48
CA PRO A 165 -3.47 2.48 -24.59
C PRO A 165 -3.47 3.87 -25.24
N SER A 166 -3.61 3.97 -26.57
CA SER A 166 -3.56 5.25 -27.28
C SER A 166 -4.77 6.15 -27.00
N ILE A 167 -5.86 5.57 -26.49
CA ILE A 167 -7.08 6.29 -26.12
C ILE A 167 -6.92 7.13 -24.86
N PHE A 168 -5.90 6.85 -24.05
CA PHE A 168 -5.73 7.50 -22.76
C PHE A 168 -5.06 8.86 -22.88
N VAL A 169 -5.55 9.80 -22.08
CA VAL A 169 -5.05 11.16 -21.97
C VAL A 169 -4.79 11.53 -20.51
N ILE A 170 -3.82 12.41 -20.28
CA ILE A 170 -3.63 13.01 -18.96
C ILE A 170 -4.83 13.94 -18.71
N PRO A 171 -5.51 13.83 -17.55
CA PRO A 171 -6.65 14.68 -17.23
C PRO A 171 -6.30 16.17 -17.35
N LYS A 172 -7.07 16.93 -18.14
CA LYS A 172 -6.85 18.38 -18.30
C LYS A 172 -7.08 19.13 -16.99
N LYS A 173 -8.02 18.65 -16.18
CA LYS A 173 -8.34 19.17 -14.86
C LYS A 173 -8.56 18.00 -13.92
N THR A 174 -7.69 17.87 -12.93
CA THR A 174 -7.80 16.83 -11.91
C THR A 174 -9.07 17.03 -11.08
N PRO A 175 -9.99 16.03 -11.02
CA PRO A 175 -11.12 16.04 -10.10
C PRO A 175 -10.65 16.26 -8.66
N LYS A 176 -11.47 16.94 -7.84
CA LYS A 176 -11.10 17.29 -6.45
C LYS A 176 -10.71 16.07 -5.63
N GLU A 177 -11.39 14.96 -5.87
CA GLU A 177 -11.16 13.65 -5.26
C GLU A 177 -9.76 13.08 -5.52
N LEU A 178 -9.16 13.41 -6.67
CA LEU A 178 -7.84 12.94 -7.06
C LEU A 178 -6.69 13.83 -6.54
N ASN A 179 -7.00 15.00 -5.97
CA ASN A 179 -5.98 15.90 -5.43
C ASN A 179 -5.13 15.22 -4.34
N TRP A 180 -5.71 14.26 -3.62
CA TRP A 180 -4.98 13.47 -2.62
C TRP A 180 -3.79 12.69 -3.23
N PHE A 181 -3.87 12.36 -4.52
CA PHE A 181 -2.85 11.58 -5.25
C PHE A 181 -1.89 12.44 -6.08
N MET A 182 -1.88 13.75 -5.86
CA MET A 182 -1.05 14.71 -6.61
C MET A 182 0.05 15.34 -5.74
N GLY A 183 -0.13 15.38 -4.42
CA GLY A 183 0.79 16.04 -3.50
C GLY A 183 1.99 15.19 -3.07
N ASN A 184 2.87 15.81 -2.27
CA ASN A 184 3.88 15.07 -1.51
C ASN A 184 3.21 14.18 -0.47
N SER A 185 3.79 13.02 -0.20
CA SER A 185 3.35 12.11 0.85
C SER A 185 4.56 11.47 1.54
N PRO A 186 4.42 10.78 2.68
CA PRO A 186 5.56 10.13 3.32
C PRO A 186 6.36 9.28 2.33
N LEU A 187 7.68 9.48 2.29
CA LEU A 187 8.64 8.84 1.38
C LEU A 187 8.49 9.18 -0.12
N ILE A 188 7.57 10.07 -0.51
CA ILE A 188 7.32 10.49 -1.90
C ILE A 188 7.40 12.02 -1.98
N ASP A 189 8.52 12.53 -2.48
CA ASP A 189 8.77 13.97 -2.66
C ASP A 189 8.70 14.39 -4.13
N ALA A 190 7.47 14.61 -4.63
CA ALA A 190 7.21 15.14 -5.97
C ALA A 190 7.70 16.59 -6.15
N GLY A 191 7.88 17.33 -5.04
CA GLY A 191 8.35 18.72 -5.02
C GLY A 191 9.85 18.90 -5.26
N ALA A 192 10.64 17.82 -5.14
CA ALA A 192 12.10 17.87 -5.24
C ALA A 192 12.60 18.41 -6.58
N SER A 193 13.70 19.18 -6.54
CA SER A 193 14.29 19.81 -7.74
C SER A 193 14.75 18.79 -8.77
N ASP A 194 15.26 17.64 -8.33
CA ASP A 194 15.76 16.60 -9.22
C ASP A 194 14.61 15.89 -9.94
N ILE A 195 13.53 15.58 -9.22
CA ILE A 195 12.28 15.06 -9.79
C ILE A 195 11.74 16.02 -10.86
N LYS A 196 11.67 17.32 -10.56
CA LYS A 196 11.23 18.35 -11.54
C LYS A 196 12.16 18.44 -12.75
N ARG A 197 13.47 18.27 -12.56
CA ARG A 197 14.45 18.28 -13.65
C ARG A 197 14.25 17.07 -14.59
N ILE A 198 14.04 15.89 -14.02
CA ILE A 198 13.79 14.65 -14.78
C ILE A 198 12.49 14.78 -15.57
N VAL A 199 11.41 15.21 -14.91
CA VAL A 199 10.12 15.45 -15.58
C VAL A 199 10.26 16.46 -16.72
N LYS A 200 11.04 17.53 -16.53
CA LYS A 200 11.32 18.48 -17.61
C LYS A 200 12.03 17.79 -18.78
N SER A 201 13.06 16.99 -18.52
CA SER A 201 13.77 16.23 -19.57
C SER A 201 12.86 15.27 -20.33
N ILE A 202 11.95 14.59 -19.62
CA ILE A 202 10.97 13.69 -20.24
C ILE A 202 10.00 14.50 -21.11
N LYS A 203 9.48 15.63 -20.63
CA LYS A 203 8.61 16.54 -21.40
C LYS A 203 9.31 17.12 -22.63
N ASP A 204 10.59 17.47 -22.51
CA ASP A 204 11.40 18.02 -23.61
C ASP A 204 11.63 16.98 -24.73
N SER A 205 11.54 15.67 -24.43
CA SER A 205 11.55 14.60 -25.43
C SER A 205 10.26 14.54 -26.27
N LYS A 206 9.22 15.31 -25.90
CA LYS A 206 7.93 15.42 -26.59
C LYS A 206 7.25 14.07 -26.83
N PRO A 207 6.84 13.35 -25.77
CA PRO A 207 6.07 12.12 -25.91
C PRO A 207 4.80 12.38 -26.74
N ALA A 208 4.49 11.49 -27.68
CA ALA A 208 3.37 11.61 -28.59
C ALA A 208 2.02 11.39 -27.88
N THR A 209 1.99 10.54 -26.84
CA THR A 209 0.78 10.20 -26.09
C THR A 209 0.99 10.31 -24.58
N ALA A 210 -0.12 10.33 -23.83
CA ALA A 210 -0.06 10.26 -22.37
C ALA A 210 0.58 8.95 -21.89
N TRP A 211 0.28 7.85 -22.59
CA TRP A 211 0.85 6.54 -22.31
C TRP A 211 2.36 6.54 -22.50
N GLU A 212 2.86 7.05 -23.64
CA GLU A 212 4.31 7.14 -23.90
C GLU A 212 5.02 8.01 -22.85
N HIS A 213 4.37 9.06 -22.35
CA HIS A 213 4.93 9.87 -21.27
C HIS A 213 5.11 9.02 -20.00
N VAL A 214 4.13 8.22 -19.61
CA VAL A 214 4.23 7.34 -18.44
C VAL A 214 5.26 6.23 -18.68
N GLU A 215 5.33 5.65 -19.88
CA GLU A 215 6.36 4.66 -20.25
C GLU A 215 7.76 5.25 -20.10
N LYS A 216 8.01 6.47 -20.58
CA LYS A 216 9.31 7.14 -20.37
C LYS A 216 9.63 7.40 -18.89
N ILE A 217 8.62 7.63 -18.05
CA ILE A 217 8.83 7.72 -16.60
C ILE A 217 9.22 6.35 -16.03
N TYR A 218 8.51 5.28 -16.44
CA TYR A 218 8.80 3.91 -16.04
C TYR A 218 10.22 3.50 -16.44
N ASP A 219 10.56 3.67 -17.72
CA ASP A 219 11.87 3.36 -18.28
C ASP A 219 12.96 4.13 -17.54
N TRP A 220 12.76 5.43 -17.30
CA TRP A 220 13.73 6.24 -16.57
C TRP A 220 14.02 5.65 -15.18
N VAL A 221 12.99 5.25 -14.42
CA VAL A 221 13.19 4.65 -13.09
C VAL A 221 13.96 3.34 -13.19
N ARG A 222 13.59 2.45 -14.11
CA ARG A 222 14.23 1.14 -14.29
C ARG A 222 15.68 1.25 -14.77
N GLU A 223 15.97 2.23 -15.61
CA GLU A 223 17.31 2.46 -16.15
C GLU A 223 18.24 3.20 -15.18
N ASN A 224 17.68 3.99 -14.25
CA ASN A 224 18.47 4.86 -13.37
C ASN A 224 18.54 4.40 -11.93
N ILE A 225 17.69 3.46 -11.49
CA ILE A 225 17.64 2.99 -10.10
C ILE A 225 17.93 1.48 -10.08
N GLU A 226 19.05 1.12 -9.46
CA GLU A 226 19.46 -0.27 -9.25
C GLU A 226 18.62 -0.92 -8.14
N TYR A 227 17.97 -2.04 -8.46
CA TYR A 227 17.18 -2.79 -7.48
C TYR A 227 18.09 -3.41 -6.42
N THR A 228 17.96 -2.95 -5.18
CA THR A 228 18.75 -3.43 -4.04
C THR A 228 17.87 -3.50 -2.79
N ASN A 229 17.83 -4.68 -2.15
CA ASN A 229 17.12 -4.83 -0.89
C ASN A 229 17.86 -4.07 0.22
N GLY A 230 17.14 -3.28 1.01
CA GLY A 230 17.74 -2.49 2.09
C GLY A 230 16.73 -1.98 3.10
N PRO A 231 17.17 -1.14 4.06
CA PRO A 231 16.23 -0.39 4.89
C PRO A 231 15.41 0.57 4.00
N ILE A 232 14.13 0.77 4.35
CA ILE A 232 13.26 1.74 3.67
C ILE A 232 13.88 3.13 3.76
N ARG A 233 13.95 3.80 2.61
CA ARG A 233 14.46 5.16 2.46
C ARG A 233 13.42 6.03 1.75
N ASN A 234 13.58 7.34 1.86
CA ASN A 234 12.74 8.26 1.09
C ASN A 234 13.27 8.40 -0.36
N THR A 235 12.42 8.91 -1.25
CA THR A 235 12.75 9.20 -2.66
C THR A 235 14.07 9.94 -2.81
N ARG A 236 14.32 10.95 -1.97
CA ARG A 236 15.51 11.80 -2.08
C ARG A 236 16.79 11.06 -1.75
N GLU A 237 16.75 10.18 -0.76
CA GLU A 237 17.89 9.33 -0.38
C GLU A 237 18.19 8.30 -1.47
N ALA A 238 17.16 7.59 -1.95
CA ALA A 238 17.28 6.59 -3.01
C ALA A 238 17.83 7.17 -4.32
N MET A 239 17.50 8.44 -4.60
CA MET A 239 17.99 9.15 -5.78
C MET A 239 19.45 9.60 -5.68
N LYS A 240 20.03 9.71 -4.47
CA LYS A 240 21.43 10.11 -4.29
C LYS A 240 22.41 9.00 -4.68
N ASP A 241 22.12 7.77 -4.27
CA ASP A 241 22.95 6.60 -4.55
C ASP A 241 22.38 5.72 -5.68
N LYS A 242 21.23 6.12 -6.25
CA LYS A 242 20.57 5.45 -7.38
C LYS A 242 20.23 3.99 -7.09
N ARG A 243 19.83 3.71 -5.86
CA ARG A 243 19.56 2.36 -5.36
C ARG A 243 18.27 2.33 -4.55
N GLY A 244 17.52 1.25 -4.65
CA GLY A 244 16.34 1.04 -3.81
C GLY A 244 15.62 -0.26 -4.15
N ASP A 245 14.67 -0.64 -3.33
CA ASP A 245 13.81 -1.80 -3.58
C ASP A 245 12.42 -1.37 -4.08
N CYS A 246 11.42 -2.24 -3.94
CA CYS A 246 10.09 -1.96 -4.48
C CYS A 246 9.46 -0.70 -3.90
N GLU A 247 9.71 -0.36 -2.63
CA GLU A 247 9.16 0.84 -2.00
C GLU A 247 9.77 2.12 -2.59
N GLU A 248 11.09 2.17 -2.73
CA GLU A 248 11.77 3.34 -3.29
C GLU A 248 11.47 3.53 -4.77
N MET A 249 11.53 2.46 -5.57
CA MET A 249 11.25 2.55 -7.01
C MET A 249 9.79 2.96 -7.27
N THR A 250 8.84 2.39 -6.52
CA THR A 250 7.42 2.81 -6.53
C THR A 250 7.28 4.27 -6.15
N GLY A 251 7.96 4.70 -5.08
CA GLY A 251 7.92 6.08 -4.61
C GLY A 251 8.49 7.08 -5.62
N ILE A 252 9.59 6.75 -6.29
CA ILE A 252 10.21 7.59 -7.34
C ILE A 252 9.28 7.69 -8.55
N PHE A 253 8.74 6.57 -9.02
CA PHE A 253 7.78 6.55 -10.12
C PHE A 253 6.57 7.45 -9.83
N ILE A 254 5.95 7.29 -8.65
CA ILE A 254 4.82 8.13 -8.23
C ILE A 254 5.23 9.61 -8.15
N ALA A 255 6.41 9.93 -7.61
CA ALA A 255 6.88 11.31 -7.53
C ALA A 255 7.02 11.95 -8.92
N LEU A 256 7.56 11.22 -9.89
CA LEU A 256 7.67 11.65 -11.29
C LEU A 256 6.30 11.84 -11.94
N CYS A 257 5.38 10.88 -11.79
CA CYS A 257 4.01 11.00 -12.28
C CYS A 257 3.31 12.25 -11.73
N ARG A 258 3.36 12.46 -10.41
CA ARG A 258 2.74 13.62 -9.74
C ARG A 258 3.34 14.94 -10.22
N ALA A 259 4.66 15.02 -10.38
CA ALA A 259 5.34 16.19 -10.95
C ALA A 259 5.04 16.39 -12.45
N SER A 260 4.60 15.34 -13.15
CA SER A 260 4.05 15.40 -14.51
C SER A 260 2.56 15.74 -14.56
N ASN A 261 1.91 16.05 -13.43
CA ASN A 261 0.47 16.27 -13.27
C ASN A 261 -0.38 15.01 -13.55
N ILE A 262 0.16 13.84 -13.28
CA ILE A 262 -0.54 12.55 -13.40
C ILE A 262 -0.83 12.05 -11.98
N PRO A 263 -2.11 11.86 -11.59
CA PRO A 263 -2.43 11.30 -10.27
C PRO A 263 -1.85 9.89 -10.16
N ALA A 264 -1.15 9.61 -9.07
CA ALA A 264 -0.51 8.32 -8.86
C ALA A 264 -0.53 7.90 -7.39
N ARG A 265 -0.68 6.61 -7.13
CA ARG A 265 -0.81 6.02 -5.80
C ARG A 265 0.03 4.75 -5.67
N CYS A 266 0.31 4.39 -4.43
CA CYS A 266 1.01 3.16 -4.09
C CYS A 266 -0.03 2.13 -3.63
N VAL A 267 -0.02 0.96 -4.26
CA VAL A 267 -0.83 -0.18 -3.86
C VAL A 267 0.04 -1.14 -3.06
N TRP A 268 -0.45 -1.50 -1.88
CA TRP A 268 0.22 -2.41 -0.97
C TRP A 268 -0.41 -3.78 -1.06
N ILE A 269 0.43 -4.79 -1.23
CA ILE A 269 0.08 -6.20 -1.11
C ILE A 269 1.01 -6.84 -0.08
N PRO A 270 0.73 -8.05 0.41
CA PRO A 270 1.64 -8.72 1.33
C PRO A 270 3.07 -8.76 0.78
N ASN A 271 4.03 -8.22 1.55
CA ASN A 271 5.46 -8.17 1.25
C ASN A 271 5.88 -7.44 -0.04
N HIS A 272 4.99 -6.64 -0.64
CA HIS A 272 5.32 -5.91 -1.86
C HIS A 272 4.43 -4.68 -2.04
N CYS A 273 4.89 -3.73 -2.85
CA CYS A 273 4.07 -2.64 -3.32
C CYS A 273 4.39 -2.31 -4.78
N TYR A 274 3.39 -1.79 -5.49
CA TYR A 274 3.53 -1.33 -6.86
C TYR A 274 2.81 0.01 -7.05
N PRO A 275 3.21 0.82 -8.04
CA PRO A 275 2.51 2.04 -8.37
C PRO A 275 1.29 1.80 -9.25
N GLU A 276 0.26 2.62 -9.06
CA GLU A 276 -0.80 2.85 -10.03
C GLU A 276 -0.84 4.31 -10.42
N PHE A 277 -1.14 4.58 -11.69
CA PHE A 277 -1.34 5.92 -12.22
C PHE A 277 -2.74 6.05 -12.83
N TYR A 278 -3.25 7.27 -12.87
CA TYR A 278 -4.59 7.57 -13.35
C TYR A 278 -4.54 8.31 -14.69
N LEU A 279 -5.27 7.81 -15.68
CA LEU A 279 -5.54 8.48 -16.95
C LEU A 279 -7.04 8.49 -17.24
N GLU A 280 -7.46 9.39 -18.13
CA GLU A 280 -8.83 9.42 -18.65
C GLU A 280 -8.85 8.84 -20.06
N ASP A 281 -9.91 8.12 -20.42
CA ASP A 281 -10.16 7.77 -21.82
C ASP A 281 -10.76 8.95 -22.61
N GLN A 282 -11.05 8.72 -23.89
CA GLN A 282 -11.63 9.74 -24.78
C GLN A 282 -13.03 10.23 -24.35
N GLU A 283 -13.74 9.47 -23.50
CA GLU A 283 -15.04 9.85 -22.94
C GLU A 283 -14.92 10.61 -21.62
N GLY A 284 -13.69 10.80 -21.12
CA GLY A 284 -13.41 11.44 -19.85
C GLY A 284 -13.61 10.51 -18.65
N GLN A 285 -13.77 9.20 -18.88
CA GLN A 285 -13.86 8.23 -17.80
C GLN A 285 -12.45 7.91 -17.30
N GLY A 286 -12.29 7.96 -15.99
CA GLY A 286 -11.05 7.69 -15.28
C GLY A 286 -10.72 6.21 -15.11
N HIS A 287 -9.44 5.87 -15.26
CA HIS A 287 -8.91 4.52 -15.12
C HIS A 287 -7.63 4.54 -14.28
N TRP A 288 -7.57 3.68 -13.26
CA TRP A 288 -6.33 3.37 -12.54
C TRP A 288 -5.63 2.22 -13.24
N ILE A 289 -4.36 2.41 -13.58
CA ILE A 289 -3.55 1.46 -14.35
C ILE A 289 -2.31 1.11 -13.52
N PRO A 290 -2.04 -0.19 -13.26
CA PRO A 290 -0.84 -0.63 -12.57
C PRO A 290 0.39 -0.57 -13.47
N CYS A 291 1.56 -0.42 -12.85
CA CYS A 291 2.85 -0.30 -13.52
C CYS A 291 3.94 -1.15 -12.83
#